data_AF-A0A9E2NWI2-F1
#
_entry.id   AF-A0A9E2NWI2-F1
#
_cell.length_a   1.000
_cell.length_b   1.000
_cell.length_c   1.000
_cell.angle_alpha   90.00
_cell.angle_beta   90.00
_cell.angle_gamma   90.00
#
_symmetry.space_group_name_H-M   'P 1'
#
loop_
_entity.id
_entity.type
_entity.pdbx_description
1 polymer ?
#
loop_
_entity_poly.entity_id
_entity_poly.type
_entity_poly.pdbx_seq_one_letter_code
_entity_poly.pdbx_strand_id
1 'polypeptide(L)'
;MKKLLILGFILLMAGCSNTPPKVELTPTEVTQLNGDTNKGAELLIRKAILNDMSKYNYTSTEKNNLQLMEENLEIEYYLNTVAAKKVNISDEEVVAIYNNNRDKLKGIKAEVALPQIREQLYLQQINNEKVNYINSLVEKYQLNSKLNSHFPKEAVETVKE
;
A
#
# COMPACT_ATOMS: atom_id res chain seq x y z
N MET A 1 12.62 10.26 -44.56
CA MET A 1 11.60 10.79 -43.61
C MET A 1 11.09 9.64 -42.76
N LYS A 2 11.56 9.52 -41.51
CA LYS A 2 11.14 8.45 -40.59
C LYS A 2 9.76 8.79 -40.04
N LYS A 3 8.76 7.96 -40.34
CA LYS A 3 7.41 8.05 -39.78
C LYS A 3 7.51 7.74 -38.28
N LEU A 4 7.27 8.74 -37.45
CA LEU A 4 7.15 8.59 -36.00
C LEU A 4 5.86 7.80 -35.73
N LEU A 5 5.99 6.53 -35.36
CA LEU A 5 4.89 5.75 -34.82
C LEU A 5 4.52 6.35 -33.47
N ILE A 6 3.46 7.16 -33.45
CA ILE A 6 2.74 7.52 -32.22
C ILE A 6 2.18 6.22 -31.67
N LEU A 7 2.93 5.59 -30.76
CA LEU A 7 2.43 4.51 -29.92
C LEU A 7 1.31 5.10 -29.07
N GLY A 8 0.12 4.56 -29.30
CA GLY A 8 -1.11 5.00 -28.69
C GLY A 8 -1.00 5.03 -27.17
N PHE A 9 -1.32 6.20 -26.62
CA PHE A 9 -1.79 6.33 -25.26
C PHE A 9 -3.20 5.72 -25.24
N ILE A 10 -3.28 4.40 -25.06
CA ILE A 10 -4.53 3.75 -24.66
C ILE A 10 -4.71 4.12 -23.19
N LEU A 11 -5.31 5.30 -22.96
CA LEU A 11 -6.04 5.56 -21.73
C LEU A 11 -7.11 4.47 -21.64
N LEU A 12 -6.86 3.44 -20.85
CA LEU A 12 -7.91 2.58 -20.32
C LEU A 12 -8.74 3.45 -19.36
N MET A 13 -9.61 4.26 -19.95
CA MET A 13 -10.82 4.74 -19.30
C MET A 13 -11.68 3.50 -19.03
N ALA A 14 -11.33 2.73 -18.00
CA ALA A 14 -12.30 1.90 -17.32
C ALA A 14 -13.32 2.89 -16.76
N GLY A 15 -14.42 3.05 -17.52
CA GLY A 15 -15.46 4.04 -17.25
C GLY A 15 -16.01 3.86 -15.85
N CYS A 16 -15.56 4.69 -14.92
CA CYS A 16 -16.45 5.18 -13.88
C CYS A 16 -17.51 5.99 -14.61
N SER A 17 -18.77 5.55 -14.56
CA SER A 17 -19.89 6.38 -14.97
C SER A 17 -19.78 7.71 -14.22
N ASN A 18 -19.51 8.80 -14.92
CA ASN A 18 -19.35 10.16 -14.36
C ASN A 18 -20.64 10.73 -13.75
N THR A 19 -21.61 9.88 -13.42
CA THR A 19 -22.85 10.28 -12.76
C THR A 19 -22.63 10.19 -11.25
N PRO A 20 -22.81 11.29 -10.50
CA PRO A 20 -22.75 11.26 -9.05
C PRO A 20 -23.66 10.17 -8.49
N PRO A 21 -23.21 9.38 -7.51
CA PRO A 21 -24.06 8.36 -6.92
C PRO A 21 -25.28 9.01 -6.27
N LYS A 22 -26.49 8.53 -6.60
CA LYS A 22 -27.71 8.91 -5.87
C LYS A 22 -27.56 8.50 -4.40
N VAL A 23 -28.01 9.36 -3.49
CA VAL A 23 -27.96 9.12 -2.03
C VAL A 23 -29.16 8.25 -1.63
N GLU A 24 -29.20 7.04 -2.17
CA GLU A 24 -30.27 6.07 -1.99
C GLU A 24 -29.67 4.65 -1.98
N LEU A 25 -30.31 3.73 -1.27
CA LEU A 25 -29.98 2.31 -1.31
C LEU A 25 -30.65 1.67 -2.54
N THR A 26 -29.89 0.89 -3.29
CA THR A 26 -30.43 0.04 -4.36
C THR A 26 -31.09 -1.22 -3.77
N PRO A 27 -32.04 -1.87 -4.47
CA PRO A 27 -32.63 -3.12 -4.02
C PRO A 27 -31.60 -4.22 -3.71
N THR A 28 -30.52 -4.29 -4.50
CA THR A 28 -29.39 -5.22 -4.28
C THR A 28 -28.68 -4.92 -2.97
N GLU A 29 -28.37 -3.65 -2.70
CA GLU A 29 -27.74 -3.24 -1.43
C GLU A 29 -28.65 -3.55 -0.24
N VAL A 30 -29.96 -3.26 -0.33
CA VAL A 30 -30.93 -3.61 0.74
C VAL A 30 -30.93 -5.12 1.02
N THR A 31 -30.86 -5.94 -0.03
CA THR A 31 -30.81 -7.41 0.12
C THR A 31 -29.50 -7.86 0.79
N GLN A 32 -28.36 -7.30 0.38
CA GLN A 32 -27.04 -7.63 0.94
C GLN A 32 -26.86 -7.18 2.39
N LEU A 33 -27.55 -6.12 2.81
CA LEU A 33 -27.53 -5.63 4.18
C LEU A 33 -28.20 -6.62 5.15
N ASN A 34 -29.11 -7.48 4.68
CA ASN A 34 -29.78 -8.49 5.50
C ASN A 34 -30.37 -7.93 6.81
N GLY A 35 -30.98 -6.75 6.76
CA GLY A 35 -31.56 -6.06 7.91
C GLY A 35 -30.56 -5.30 8.81
N ASP A 36 -29.27 -5.28 8.49
CA ASP A 36 -28.26 -4.51 9.22
C ASP A 36 -28.40 -3.00 8.92
N THR A 37 -29.20 -2.32 9.74
CA THR A 37 -29.50 -0.90 9.60
C THR A 37 -28.28 0.00 9.79
N ASN A 38 -27.28 -0.43 10.58
CA ASN A 38 -26.07 0.34 10.82
C ASN A 38 -25.19 0.38 9.58
N LYS A 39 -24.97 -0.77 8.93
CA LYS A 39 -24.29 -0.82 7.62
C LYS A 39 -25.06 -0.05 6.54
N GLY A 40 -26.40 -0.10 6.60
CA GLY A 40 -27.24 0.70 5.70
C GLY A 40 -27.02 2.20 5.86
N ALA A 41 -26.96 2.69 7.10
CA ALA A 41 -26.65 4.09 7.40
C ALA A 41 -25.23 4.47 6.95
N GLU A 42 -24.23 3.63 7.22
CA GLU A 42 -22.85 3.84 6.76
C GLU A 42 -22.76 3.97 5.24
N LEU A 43 -23.45 3.10 4.50
CA LEU A 43 -23.47 3.14 3.04
C LEU A 43 -24.13 4.42 2.49
N LEU A 44 -25.22 4.88 3.12
CA LEU A 44 -25.86 6.14 2.75
C LEU A 44 -24.96 7.35 3.03
N ILE A 45 -24.27 7.37 4.18
CA ILE A 45 -23.29 8.42 4.51
C ILE A 45 -22.17 8.44 3.46
N ARG A 46 -21.63 7.27 3.11
CA ARG A 46 -20.59 7.16 2.06
C ARG A 46 -21.09 7.70 0.73
N LYS A 47 -22.31 7.37 0.30
CA LYS A 47 -22.90 7.89 -0.95
C LYS A 47 -23.10 9.40 -0.91
N ALA A 48 -23.54 9.95 0.23
CA ALA A 48 -23.69 11.40 0.42
C ALA A 48 -22.35 12.13 0.27
N ILE A 49 -21.29 11.63 0.92
CA ILE A 49 -19.93 12.17 0.79
C ILE A 49 -19.47 12.13 -0.67
N LEU A 50 -19.63 11.01 -1.37
CA LEU A 50 -19.24 10.88 -2.78
C LEU A 50 -20.02 11.83 -3.69
N ASN A 51 -21.31 12.02 -3.43
CA ASN A 51 -22.14 12.96 -4.16
C ASN A 51 -21.67 14.41 -3.97
N ASP A 52 -21.36 14.83 -2.75
CA ASP A 52 -20.86 16.19 -2.50
C ASP A 52 -19.43 16.39 -3.00
N MET A 53 -18.57 15.37 -2.86
CA MET A 53 -17.22 15.34 -3.42
C MET A 53 -17.22 15.54 -4.94
N SER A 54 -18.19 14.95 -5.64
CA SER A 54 -18.31 15.11 -7.10
C SER A 54 -18.63 16.54 -7.56
N LYS A 55 -19.17 17.37 -6.66
CA LYS A 55 -19.51 18.79 -6.93
C LYS A 55 -18.39 19.74 -6.51
N TYR A 56 -17.39 19.24 -5.77
CA TYR A 56 -16.28 20.04 -5.31
C TYR A 56 -15.32 20.35 -6.47
N ASN A 57 -15.06 21.63 -6.70
CA ASN A 57 -14.16 22.09 -7.76
C ASN A 57 -12.71 22.10 -7.27
N TYR A 58 -12.05 20.95 -7.38
CA TYR A 58 -10.63 20.83 -7.04
C TYR A 58 -9.75 21.75 -7.90
N THR A 59 -8.85 22.47 -7.23
CA THR A 59 -7.75 23.20 -7.84
C THR A 59 -6.77 22.25 -8.54
N SER A 60 -5.95 22.78 -9.45
CA SER A 60 -4.90 21.98 -10.11
C SER A 60 -3.91 21.38 -9.10
N THR A 61 -3.57 22.12 -8.05
CA THR A 61 -2.68 21.63 -6.98
C THR A 61 -3.30 20.47 -6.21
N GLU A 62 -4.58 20.57 -5.82
CA GLU A 62 -5.26 19.47 -5.13
C GLU A 62 -5.37 18.23 -6.01
N LYS A 63 -5.66 18.39 -7.30
CA LYS A 63 -5.70 17.26 -8.25
C LYS A 63 -4.35 16.56 -8.36
N ASN A 64 -3.27 17.32 -8.48
CA ASN A 64 -1.91 16.76 -8.52
C ASN A 64 -1.58 16.03 -7.20
N ASN A 65 -1.95 16.60 -6.06
CA ASN A 65 -1.74 15.96 -4.76
C ASN A 65 -2.54 14.65 -4.64
N LEU A 66 -3.80 14.64 -5.09
CA LEU A 66 -4.63 13.43 -5.09
C LEU A 66 -4.03 12.33 -5.98
N GLN A 67 -3.55 12.69 -7.18
CA GLN A 67 -2.87 11.75 -8.07
C GLN A 67 -1.62 11.16 -7.42
N LEU A 68 -0.78 11.99 -6.79
CA LEU A 68 0.41 11.51 -6.07
C LEU A 68 0.04 10.61 -4.89
N MET A 69 -1.05 10.91 -4.18
CA MET A 69 -1.55 10.06 -3.10
C MET A 69 -2.04 8.70 -3.61
N GLU A 70 -2.76 8.68 -4.74
CA GLU A 70 -3.21 7.45 -5.40
C GLU A 70 -2.02 6.60 -5.86
N GLU A 71 -1.04 7.21 -6.54
CA GLU A 71 0.19 6.54 -6.98
C GLU A 71 0.96 5.94 -5.80
N ASN A 72 1.10 6.67 -4.68
CA ASN A 72 1.77 6.17 -3.48
C ASN A 72 1.01 5.01 -2.83
N LEU A 73 -0.33 5.06 -2.79
CA LEU A 73 -1.15 3.96 -2.27
C LEU A 73 -1.02 2.71 -3.14
N GLU A 74 -0.99 2.86 -4.47
CA GLU A 74 -0.77 1.74 -5.39
C GLU A 74 0.61 1.12 -5.22
N ILE A 75 1.67 1.94 -5.11
CA ILE A 75 3.04 1.48 -4.83
C ILE A 75 3.07 0.67 -3.54
N GLU A 76 2.50 1.20 -2.45
CA GLU A 76 2.49 0.53 -1.15
C GLU A 76 1.67 -0.78 -1.19
N TYR A 77 0.51 -0.78 -1.86
CA TYR A 77 -0.28 -2.00 -2.05
C TYR A 77 0.49 -3.07 -2.82
N TYR A 78 1.17 -2.68 -3.90
CA TYR A 78 2.00 -3.57 -4.70
C TYR A 78 3.17 -4.15 -3.88
N LEU A 79 3.90 -3.30 -3.16
CA LEU A 79 5.02 -3.71 -2.31
C LEU A 79 4.59 -4.69 -1.22
N ASN A 80 3.48 -4.40 -0.52
CA ASN A 80 2.88 -5.32 0.45
C ASN A 80 2.53 -6.65 -0.19
N THR A 81 1.90 -6.62 -1.37
CA THR A 81 1.45 -7.83 -2.07
C THR A 81 2.62 -8.73 -2.48
N VAL A 82 3.70 -8.18 -3.03
CA VAL A 82 4.86 -8.97 -3.44
C VAL A 82 5.70 -9.46 -2.26
N ALA A 83 5.78 -8.67 -1.18
CA ALA A 83 6.48 -9.06 0.05
C ALA A 83 5.73 -10.18 0.78
N ALA A 84 4.41 -10.03 0.98
CA ALA A 84 3.58 -11.01 1.68
C ALA A 84 3.63 -12.41 1.06
N LYS A 85 3.78 -12.50 -0.28
CA LYS A 85 3.92 -13.78 -1.01
C LYS A 85 5.21 -14.54 -0.67
N LYS A 86 6.21 -13.89 -0.09
CA LYS A 86 7.50 -14.48 0.27
C LYS A 86 7.62 -14.78 1.77
N VAL A 87 6.73 -14.21 2.58
CA VAL A 87 6.74 -14.43 4.04
C VAL A 87 6.24 -15.82 4.35
N ASN A 88 7.02 -16.55 5.15
CA ASN A 88 6.65 -17.85 5.68
C ASN A 88 7.12 -17.92 7.12
N ILE A 89 6.20 -18.14 8.05
CA ILE A 89 6.47 -18.20 9.48
C ILE A 89 6.09 -19.57 10.00
N SER A 90 7.08 -20.27 10.52
CA SER A 90 6.89 -21.58 11.15
C SER A 90 6.40 -21.45 12.59
N ASP A 91 5.73 -22.50 13.06
CA ASP A 91 5.32 -22.60 14.46
C ASP A 91 6.55 -22.64 15.38
N GLU A 92 7.64 -23.28 14.93
CA GLU A 92 8.91 -23.38 15.64
C GLU A 92 9.54 -22.01 15.89
N GLU A 93 9.55 -21.11 14.90
CA GLU A 93 10.06 -19.74 15.06
C GLU A 93 9.27 -18.96 16.11
N VAL A 94 7.94 -19.06 16.08
CA VAL A 94 7.04 -18.38 17.02
C VAL A 94 7.27 -18.89 18.45
N VAL A 95 7.34 -20.22 18.62
CA VAL A 95 7.61 -20.86 19.91
C VAL A 95 9.00 -20.53 20.43
N ALA A 96 10.02 -20.46 19.57
CA ALA A 96 11.36 -20.07 19.96
C ALA A 96 11.40 -18.63 20.49
N ILE A 97 10.73 -17.68 19.80
CA ILE A 97 10.62 -16.29 20.28
C ILE A 97 9.90 -16.22 21.62
N TYR A 98 8.78 -16.95 21.78
CA TYR A 98 8.07 -17.02 23.05
C TYR A 98 8.97 -17.54 24.18
N ASN A 99 9.67 -18.65 23.95
CA ASN A 99 10.54 -19.27 24.95
C ASN A 99 11.72 -18.35 25.33
N ASN A 100 12.31 -17.65 24.36
CA ASN A 100 13.40 -16.71 24.59
C ASN A 100 12.97 -15.44 25.36
N ASN A 101 11.66 -15.18 25.48
CA ASN A 101 11.12 -14.00 26.14
C ASN A 101 10.20 -14.33 27.33
N ARG A 102 10.17 -15.57 27.83
CA ARG A 102 9.24 -15.98 28.91
C ARG A 102 9.28 -15.10 30.14
N ASP A 103 10.46 -14.62 30.54
CA ASP A 103 10.59 -13.75 31.70
C ASP A 103 9.86 -12.42 31.54
N LYS A 104 9.79 -11.90 30.31
CA LYS A 104 9.06 -10.68 29.97
C LYS A 104 7.56 -10.91 29.78
N LEU A 105 7.15 -12.17 29.58
CA LEU A 105 5.76 -12.57 29.31
C LEU A 105 5.08 -13.17 30.55
N LYS A 106 5.67 -13.04 31.75
CA LYS A 106 5.09 -13.54 33.00
C LYS A 106 3.67 -13.00 33.20
N GLY A 107 2.73 -13.91 33.46
CA GLY A 107 1.32 -13.58 33.65
C GLY A 107 0.49 -13.51 32.36
N ILE A 108 1.11 -13.58 31.18
CA ILE A 108 0.42 -13.69 29.89
C ILE A 108 0.31 -15.16 29.52
N LYS A 109 -0.90 -15.60 29.15
CA LYS A 109 -1.13 -16.98 28.70
C LYS A 109 -0.56 -17.20 27.30
N ALA A 110 -0.05 -18.39 27.03
CA ALA A 110 0.56 -18.74 25.74
C ALA A 110 -0.44 -18.58 24.58
N GLU A 111 -1.72 -18.88 24.81
CA GLU A 111 -2.80 -18.74 23.82
C GLU A 111 -3.04 -17.28 23.39
N VAL A 112 -2.62 -16.32 24.22
CA VAL A 112 -2.66 -14.88 23.90
C VAL A 112 -1.35 -14.43 23.28
N ALA A 113 -0.21 -14.87 23.82
CA ALA A 113 1.11 -14.42 23.39
C ALA A 113 1.50 -14.96 22.00
N LEU A 114 1.27 -16.24 21.71
CA LEU A 114 1.75 -16.87 20.47
C LEU A 114 1.14 -16.25 19.21
N PRO A 115 -0.18 -15.97 19.12
CA PRO A 115 -0.75 -15.28 17.97
C PRO A 115 -0.19 -13.85 17.79
N GLN A 116 0.02 -13.12 18.88
CA GLN A 116 0.60 -11.77 18.82
C GLN A 116 2.05 -11.80 18.33
N ILE A 117 2.85 -12.76 18.80
CA ILE A 117 4.23 -12.95 18.34
C ILE A 117 4.24 -13.26 16.85
N ARG A 118 3.36 -14.15 16.38
CA ARG A 118 3.25 -14.48 14.95
C ARG A 118 2.92 -13.26 14.11
N GLU A 119 1.95 -12.45 14.53
CA GLU A 119 1.57 -11.23 13.83
C GLU A 119 2.73 -10.23 13.74
N GLN A 120 3.42 -9.99 14.85
CA GLN A 120 4.58 -9.08 14.85
C GLN A 120 5.71 -9.60 13.97
N LEU A 121 5.98 -10.91 14.00
CA LEU A 121 6.97 -11.53 13.13
C LEU A 121 6.56 -11.42 11.65
N TYR A 122 5.27 -11.56 11.34
CA TYR A 122 4.72 -11.41 9.99
C TYR A 122 4.93 -10.00 9.45
N LEU A 123 4.57 -8.98 10.23
CA LEU A 123 4.78 -7.59 9.87
C LEU A 123 6.27 -7.25 9.70
N GLN A 124 7.13 -7.79 10.57
CA GLN A 124 8.58 -7.60 10.46
C GLN A 124 9.14 -8.24 9.18
N GLN A 125 8.75 -9.48 8.86
CA GLN A 125 9.21 -10.15 7.65
C GLN A 125 8.68 -9.48 6.38
N ILE A 126 7.44 -8.98 6.37
CA ILE A 126 6.92 -8.15 5.26
C ILE A 126 7.85 -6.96 5.02
N ASN A 127 8.20 -6.22 6.06
CA ASN A 127 9.05 -5.03 5.92
C ASN A 127 10.44 -5.39 5.39
N ASN A 128 11.02 -6.50 5.86
CA ASN A 128 12.30 -6.99 5.33
C ASN A 128 12.19 -7.36 3.85
N GLU A 129 11.12 -8.05 3.45
CA GLU A 129 10.92 -8.45 2.05
C GLU A 129 10.64 -7.25 1.13
N LYS A 130 10.01 -6.18 1.64
CA LYS A 130 9.91 -4.89 0.91
C LYS A 130 11.29 -4.30 0.65
N VAL A 131 12.14 -4.23 1.68
CA VAL A 131 13.52 -3.72 1.53
C VAL A 131 14.31 -4.57 0.54
N ASN A 132 14.21 -5.89 0.64
CA ASN A 132 14.85 -6.82 -0.31
C ASN A 132 14.38 -6.58 -1.75
N TYR A 133 13.07 -6.42 -1.94
CA TYR A 133 12.52 -6.11 -3.26
C TYR A 133 13.03 -4.76 -3.78
N ILE A 134 13.02 -3.70 -2.96
CA ILE A 134 13.53 -2.38 -3.34
C ILE A 134 15.02 -2.46 -3.72
N ASN A 135 15.85 -3.14 -2.92
CA ASN A 135 17.27 -3.35 -3.23
C ASN A 135 17.44 -4.09 -4.57
N SER A 136 16.61 -5.09 -4.85
CA SER A 136 16.63 -5.78 -6.14
C SER A 136 16.32 -4.84 -7.32
N LEU A 137 15.45 -3.83 -7.12
CA LEU A 137 15.18 -2.80 -8.13
C LEU A 137 16.36 -1.83 -8.28
N VAL A 138 16.98 -1.43 -7.17
CA VAL A 138 18.19 -0.59 -7.16
C VAL A 138 19.28 -1.21 -8.02
N GLU A 139 19.52 -2.51 -7.84
CA GLU A 139 20.50 -3.27 -8.63
C GLU A 139 20.04 -3.43 -10.09
N LYS A 140 18.84 -3.96 -10.32
CA LYS A 140 18.31 -4.26 -11.65
C LYS A 140 18.29 -3.05 -12.58
N TYR A 141 17.93 -1.89 -12.05
CA TYR A 141 17.84 -0.65 -12.83
C TYR A 141 19.05 0.28 -12.65
N GLN A 142 20.08 -0.17 -11.92
CA GLN A 142 21.30 0.58 -11.64
C GLN A 142 20.99 1.99 -11.11
N LEU A 143 20.03 2.09 -10.18
CA LEU A 143 19.46 3.37 -9.75
C LEU A 143 20.51 4.31 -9.16
N ASN A 144 21.50 3.78 -8.43
CA ASN A 144 22.61 4.56 -7.91
C ASN A 144 23.45 5.21 -9.02
N SER A 145 23.69 4.49 -10.13
CA SER A 145 24.42 5.04 -11.28
C SER A 145 23.63 6.15 -11.96
N LYS A 146 22.33 5.93 -12.16
CA LYS A 146 21.43 6.95 -12.72
C LYS A 146 21.39 8.20 -11.84
N LEU A 147 21.26 8.04 -10.53
CA LEU A 147 21.29 9.16 -9.58
C LEU A 147 22.61 9.93 -9.67
N ASN A 148 23.75 9.22 -9.62
CA ASN A 148 25.08 9.84 -9.70
C ASN A 148 25.32 10.58 -11.03
N SER A 149 24.68 10.19 -12.13
CA SER A 149 24.79 10.91 -13.41
C SER A 149 24.17 12.32 -13.39
N HIS A 150 23.20 12.54 -12.49
CA HIS A 150 22.57 13.83 -12.27
C HIS A 150 23.17 14.58 -11.09
N PHE A 151 23.71 13.85 -10.11
CA PHE A 151 24.30 14.38 -8.86
C PHE A 151 25.64 13.69 -8.59
N PRO A 152 26.70 14.00 -9.35
CA PRO A 152 28.01 13.39 -9.15
C PRO A 152 28.53 13.74 -7.76
N LYS A 153 28.96 12.74 -6.99
CA LYS A 153 29.64 12.98 -5.72
C LYS A 153 30.99 13.64 -6.01
N GLU A 154 31.25 14.78 -5.39
CA GLU A 154 32.60 15.34 -5.37
C GLU A 154 33.56 14.32 -4.77
N ALA A 155 34.74 14.16 -5.38
CA ALA A 155 35.77 13.29 -4.84
C ALA A 155 36.16 13.83 -3.45
N VAL A 156 35.90 13.03 -2.40
CA VAL A 156 36.42 13.33 -1.07
C VAL A 156 37.93 13.19 -1.18
N GLU A 157 38.64 14.32 -1.27
CA GLU A 157 40.08 14.33 -1.11
C GLU A 157 40.40 13.79 0.28
N THR A 158 40.96 12.58 0.33
CA THR A 158 41.53 12.04 1.56
C THR A 158 42.70 12.94 1.94
N VAL A 159 42.48 13.84 2.91
CA VAL A 159 43.56 14.55 3.58
C VAL A 159 44.41 13.48 4.26
N LYS A 160 45.60 13.24 3.70
CA LYS A 160 46.62 12.40 4.34
C LYS A 160 47.19 13.21 5.50
N GLU A 161 46.93 12.77 6.73
CA GLU A 161 47.71 13.15 7.92
C GLU A 161 49.07 12.43 7.92
#